data_AF-A0A5R2N0J1-F1
#
_entry.id   AF-A0A5R2N0J1-F1
#
_cell.length_a   1.000
_cell.length_b   1.000
_cell.length_c   1.000
_cell.angle_alpha   90.00
_cell.angle_beta   90.00
_cell.angle_gamma   90.00
#
_symmetry.space_group_name_H-M   'P 1'
#
loop_
_entity.id
_entity.type
_entity.pdbx_description
1 polymer ?
#
loop_
_entity_poly.entity_id
_entity_poly.type
_entity_poly.pdbx_seq_one_letter_code
_entity_poly.pdbx_strand_id
1 'polypeptide(L)'
;DATLVAQSIAQQLERRIAFRRAMKRAVQSAMRLGAEGIRINCAGRLGGAEIARMEWYREGRVPLHTLRADVDYGTAEANTAYGICGVKVWVFKGEILEHDPMASERRATEGDAAHGGGGDRERGRRRENA
;
A
#
# COMPACT_ATOMS: atom_id res chain seq x y z
N ASP A 1 -5.00 -1.22 -4.51
CA ASP A 1 -5.02 -0.22 -3.45
C ASP A 1 -3.59 0.01 -2.96
N ALA A 2 -3.06 1.21 -3.20
CA ALA A 2 -1.72 1.59 -2.81
C ALA A 2 -1.54 1.77 -1.29
N THR A 3 -2.60 2.16 -0.57
CA THR A 3 -2.55 2.42 0.88
C THR A 3 -2.40 1.11 1.66
N LEU A 4 -3.16 0.08 1.29
CA LEU A 4 -3.04 -1.25 1.90
C LEU A 4 -1.65 -1.87 1.67
N VAL A 5 -1.08 -1.67 0.48
CA VAL A 5 0.29 -2.11 0.18
C VAL A 5 1.30 -1.35 1.05
N ALA A 6 1.16 -0.04 1.21
CA ALA A 6 2.04 0.77 2.05
C ALA A 6 1.98 0.33 3.53
N GLN A 7 0.77 0.14 4.07
CA GLN A 7 0.57 -0.33 5.45
C GLN A 7 1.14 -1.75 5.66
N SER A 8 0.94 -2.66 4.69
CA SER A 8 1.51 -4.00 4.75
C SER A 8 3.04 -3.99 4.81
N ILE A 9 3.69 -3.11 4.03
CA ILE A 9 5.14 -2.94 4.08
C ILE A 9 5.56 -2.34 5.42
N ALA A 10 4.85 -1.32 5.91
CA ALA A 10 5.15 -0.69 7.19
C ALA A 10 5.11 -1.71 8.35
N GLN A 11 4.05 -2.51 8.44
CA GLN A 11 3.94 -3.58 9.43
C GLN A 11 5.07 -4.61 9.33
N GLN A 12 5.53 -4.93 8.11
CA GLN A 12 6.66 -5.85 7.92
C GLN A 12 7.98 -5.24 8.43
N LEU A 13 8.18 -3.94 8.22
CA LEU A 13 9.36 -3.23 8.72
C LEU A 13 9.38 -3.15 10.25
N GLU A 14 8.22 -2.94 10.89
CA GLU A 14 8.08 -2.96 12.35
C GLU A 14 8.40 -4.33 12.94
N ARG A 15 7.99 -5.41 12.25
CA ARG A 15 8.35 -6.81 12.57
C ARG A 15 9.79 -7.18 12.22
N ARG A 16 10.64 -6.19 11.91
CA ARG A 16 12.07 -6.35 11.60
C ARG A 16 12.35 -7.27 10.40
N ILE A 17 11.42 -7.33 9.44
CA ILE A 17 11.70 -8.00 8.16
C ILE A 17 12.64 -7.13 7.34
N ALA A 18 13.59 -7.77 6.64
CA ALA A 18 14.49 -7.07 5.73
C ALA A 18 13.71 -6.24 4.70
N PHE A 19 13.94 -4.93 4.67
CA PHE A 19 13.20 -3.97 3.84
C PHE A 19 13.21 -4.33 2.35
N ARG A 20 14.34 -4.81 1.81
CA ARG A 20 14.44 -5.29 0.42
C ARG A 20 13.49 -6.44 0.12
N ARG A 21 13.36 -7.39 1.07
CA ARG A 21 12.48 -8.55 0.93
C ARG A 21 11.01 -8.13 0.96
N ALA A 22 10.65 -7.27 1.91
CA ALA A 22 9.29 -6.73 2.03
C ALA A 22 8.87 -6.00 0.74
N MET A 23 9.71 -5.09 0.24
CA MET A 23 9.44 -4.37 -1.01
C MET A 23 9.35 -5.28 -2.23
N LYS A 24 10.32 -6.19 -2.42
CA LYS A 24 10.31 -7.10 -3.58
C LYS A 24 9.06 -7.99 -3.60
N ARG A 25 8.64 -8.49 -2.43
CA ARG A 25 7.40 -9.27 -2.30
C ARG A 25 6.17 -8.42 -2.61
N ALA A 26 6.12 -7.18 -2.15
CA ALA A 26 5.01 -6.27 -2.41
C ALA A 26 4.88 -5.95 -3.91
N VAL A 27 6.01 -5.64 -4.57
CA VAL A 27 6.06 -5.41 -6.03
C VAL A 27 5.54 -6.64 -6.79
N GLN A 28 6.08 -7.83 -6.51
CA GLN A 28 5.64 -9.06 -7.18
C GLN A 28 4.17 -9.37 -6.94
N SER A 29 3.66 -9.11 -5.73
CA SER A 29 2.25 -9.31 -5.42
C SER A 29 1.36 -8.34 -6.20
N ALA A 30 1.75 -7.07 -6.33
CA ALA A 30 1.00 -6.07 -7.07
C ALA A 30 0.98 -6.38 -8.58
N MET A 31 2.13 -6.74 -9.16
CA MET A 31 2.21 -7.14 -10.58
C MET A 31 1.36 -8.38 -10.85
N ARG A 32 1.36 -9.37 -9.94
CA ARG A 32 0.53 -10.58 -10.06
C ARG A 32 -0.98 -10.28 -9.98
N LEU A 33 -1.37 -9.23 -9.27
CA LEU A 33 -2.76 -8.77 -9.19
C LEU A 33 -3.19 -7.94 -10.42
N GLY A 34 -2.34 -7.81 -11.44
CA GLY A 34 -2.67 -7.15 -12.70
C GLY A 34 -2.35 -5.65 -12.74
N ALA A 35 -1.55 -5.13 -11.82
CA ALA A 35 -1.04 -3.76 -11.94
C ALA A 35 -0.12 -3.64 -13.16
N GLU A 36 -0.31 -2.59 -13.97
CA GLU A 36 0.54 -2.30 -15.13
C GLU A 36 1.91 -1.73 -14.73
N GLY A 37 1.99 -1.18 -13.52
CA GLY A 37 3.26 -0.84 -12.90
C GLY A 37 3.12 -0.42 -11.45
N ILE A 38 4.23 -0.48 -10.75
CA ILE A 38 4.34 -0.12 -9.34
C ILE A 38 5.67 0.56 -9.06
N ARG A 39 5.64 1.60 -8.24
CA ARG A 39 6.82 2.23 -7.66
C ARG A 39 6.65 2.22 -6.15
N ILE A 40 7.68 1.84 -5.42
CA ILE A 40 7.73 1.87 -3.96
C ILE A 40 8.99 2.63 -3.56
N ASN A 41 8.85 3.66 -2.74
CA ASN A 41 9.96 4.36 -2.11
C ASN A 41 9.88 4.15 -0.60
N CYS A 42 10.95 3.65 0.00
CA CYS A 42 11.13 3.58 1.45
C CYS A 42 12.25 4.53 1.85
N ALA A 43 11.99 5.41 2.81
CA ALA A 43 12.96 6.38 3.31
C ALA A 43 13.11 6.27 4.83
N GLY A 44 14.34 6.37 5.33
CA GLY A 44 14.64 6.36 6.75
C GLY A 44 15.91 5.58 7.07
N ARG A 45 16.05 5.16 8.33
CA ARG A 45 17.19 4.34 8.82
C ARG A 45 16.99 2.86 8.46
N LEU A 46 16.98 2.58 7.17
CA LEU A 46 16.63 1.27 6.61
C LEU A 46 17.59 0.17 7.11
N GLY A 47 17.05 -0.80 7.85
CA GLY A 47 17.82 -1.90 8.42
C GLY A 47 18.68 -1.53 9.63
N GLY A 48 18.41 -0.38 10.28
CA GLY A 48 19.17 0.08 11.44
C GLY A 48 20.46 0.83 11.10
N ALA A 49 20.61 1.26 9.85
CA ALA A 49 21.73 2.11 9.45
C ALA A 49 21.76 3.43 10.25
N GLU A 50 22.96 3.94 10.51
CA GLU A 50 23.15 5.21 11.23
C GLU A 50 22.63 6.39 10.41
N ILE A 51 22.91 6.40 9.11
CA ILE A 51 22.50 7.44 8.17
C ILE A 51 21.21 7.02 7.46
N ALA A 52 20.22 7.90 7.44
CA ALA A 52 18.98 7.68 6.71
C ALA A 52 19.20 7.74 5.20
N ARG A 53 18.53 6.86 4.45
CA ARG A 53 18.58 6.82 2.99
C ARG A 53 17.21 6.54 2.41
N MET A 54 17.05 6.86 1.12
CA MET A 54 15.88 6.50 0.33
C MET A 54 16.24 5.39 -0.65
N GLU A 55 15.52 4.28 -0.57
CA GLU A 55 15.63 3.16 -1.48
C GLU A 55 14.32 3.02 -2.23
N TRP A 56 14.39 2.84 -3.54
CA TRP A 56 13.20 2.70 -4.36
C TRP A 56 13.27 1.48 -5.28
N TYR A 57 12.12 0.86 -5.48
CA TYR A 57 11.93 -0.21 -6.44
C TYR A 57 10.81 0.18 -7.40
N ARG A 58 11.04 -0.04 -8.69
CA ARG A 58 10.06 0.21 -9.75
C ARG A 58 9.99 -1.01 -10.66
N GLU A 59 8.77 -1.42 -10.98
CA GLU A 59 8.49 -2.46 -11.96
C GLU A 59 7.33 -2.00 -12.85
N GLY A 60 7.38 -2.30 -14.15
CA GLY A 60 6.37 -1.85 -15.11
C GLY A 60 6.40 -0.34 -15.40
N ARG A 61 5.26 0.18 -15.87
CA ARG A 61 5.09 1.59 -16.28
C ARG A 61 4.41 2.38 -15.17
N VAL A 62 4.95 3.54 -14.81
CA VAL A 62 4.34 4.46 -13.84
C VAL A 62 4.46 5.89 -14.38
N PRO A 63 3.55 6.30 -15.29
CA PRO A 63 3.58 7.64 -15.88
C PRO A 63 3.03 8.67 -14.89
N LEU A 64 3.93 9.44 -14.24
CA LEU A 64 3.54 10.47 -13.25
C LEU A 64 3.15 11.82 -13.87
N HIS A 65 3.44 12.02 -15.16
CA HIS A 65 3.14 13.26 -15.87
C HIS A 65 1.85 13.19 -16.70
N THR A 66 1.28 12.00 -16.85
CA THR A 66 0.12 11.75 -17.69
C THR A 66 -1.15 11.84 -16.85
N LEU A 67 -1.91 12.93 -16.96
CA LEU A 67 -3.11 13.15 -16.13
C LEU A 67 -4.22 12.10 -16.33
N ARG A 68 -4.30 11.51 -17.54
CA ARG A 68 -5.24 10.42 -17.85
C ARG A 68 -4.86 9.06 -17.25
N ALA A 69 -3.67 8.93 -16.67
CA ALA A 69 -3.22 7.69 -16.05
C ALA A 69 -3.90 7.50 -14.70
N ASP A 70 -4.50 6.33 -14.48
CA ASP A 70 -5.03 5.95 -13.17
C ASP A 70 -3.90 5.45 -12.28
N VAL A 71 -3.35 6.39 -11.49
CA VAL A 71 -2.28 6.12 -10.53
C VAL A 71 -2.82 6.29 -9.12
N ASP A 72 -2.89 5.18 -8.40
CA ASP A 72 -3.24 5.13 -6.99
C ASP A 72 -1.99 5.38 -6.14
N TYR A 73 -2.08 6.31 -5.18
CA TYR A 73 -0.97 6.71 -4.31
C TYR A 73 -1.32 6.47 -2.85
N GLY A 74 -0.43 5.77 -2.15
CA GLY A 74 -0.58 5.45 -0.74
C GLY A 74 0.69 5.75 0.04
N THR A 75 0.52 6.15 1.30
CA THR A 75 1.62 6.40 2.23
C THR A 75 1.39 5.69 3.55
N ALA A 76 2.46 5.24 4.18
CA ALA A 76 2.44 4.71 5.53
C ALA A 76 3.75 5.03 6.25
N GLU A 77 3.69 5.12 7.56
CA GLU A 77 4.84 5.30 8.43
C GLU A 77 5.04 4.02 9.25
N ALA A 78 6.29 3.57 9.36
CA ALA A 78 6.66 2.41 10.15
C ALA A 78 7.46 2.87 11.38
N ASN A 79 6.93 2.59 12.57
CA ASN A 79 7.58 2.94 13.83
C ASN A 79 8.57 1.84 14.22
N THR A 80 9.83 2.01 13.79
CA THR A 80 10.89 1.05 14.11
C THR A 80 11.67 1.48 15.34
N ALA A 81 12.42 0.56 15.95
CA ALA A 81 13.27 0.87 17.10
C ALA A 81 14.35 1.93 16.84
N TYR A 82 14.68 2.19 15.57
CA TYR A 82 15.69 3.17 15.16
C TYR A 82 15.10 4.51 14.72
N GLY A 83 13.76 4.67 14.81
CA GLY A 83 13.03 5.84 14.37
C GLY A 83 11.96 5.50 13.33
N ILE A 84 11.45 6.54 12.67
CA ILE A 84 10.35 6.44 11.71
C ILE A 84 10.92 6.14 10.31
N CYS A 85 10.39 5.11 9.65
CA CYS A 85 10.62 4.86 8.24
C CYS A 85 9.36 5.19 7.43
N GLY A 86 9.47 6.10 6.47
CA GLY A 86 8.37 6.45 5.58
C GLY A 86 8.30 5.54 4.36
N VAL A 87 7.10 5.08 4.01
CA VAL A 87 6.83 4.26 2.83
C VAL A 87 5.86 5.01 1.92
N LYS A 88 6.22 5.17 0.65
CA LYS A 88 5.39 5.79 -0.40
C LYS A 88 5.22 4.80 -1.53
N VAL A 89 3.99 4.57 -1.97
CA VAL A 89 3.64 3.58 -2.99
C VAL A 89 2.82 4.26 -4.09
N TRP A 90 3.16 3.98 -5.34
CA TRP A 90 2.39 4.35 -6.53
C TRP A 90 2.02 3.06 -7.26
N VAL A 91 0.74 2.86 -7.56
CA VAL A 91 0.25 1.71 -8.34
C VAL A 91 -0.47 2.25 -9.57
N PHE A 92 0.03 1.91 -10.76
CA PHE A 92 -0.60 2.25 -12.02
C PHE A 92 -1.54 1.11 -12.44
N LYS A 93 -2.83 1.44 -12.57
CA LYS A 93 -3.91 0.49 -12.90
C LYS A 93 -4.30 0.51 -14.38
N GLY A 94 -3.84 1.51 -15.16
CA GLY A 94 -4.17 1.69 -16.58
C GLY A 94 -4.55 3.12 -16.91
N GLU A 95 -4.98 3.38 -18.14
CA GLU A 95 -5.48 4.70 -18.56
C GLU A 95 -7.01 4.75 -18.50
N ILE A 96 -7.58 5.88 -18.07
CA ILE A 96 -9.02 6.13 -18.15
C ILE A 96 -9.28 6.83 -19.48
N LEU A 97 -9.97 6.14 -20.40
CA LEU A 97 -10.50 6.79 -21.59
C LEU A 97 -11.73 7.61 -21.19
N GLU A 98 -11.75 8.90 -21.57
CA GLU A 98 -12.77 9.90 -21.23
C GLU A 98 -14.20 9.60 -21.75
N HIS A 99 -14.45 8.42 -22.34
CA HIS A 99 -15.72 8.06 -22.97
C HIS A 99 -16.47 6.90 -22.31
N ASP A 100 -16.18 6.59 -21.04
CA ASP A 100 -16.90 5.56 -20.28
C ASP A 100 -17.60 6.19 -19.05
N PRO A 101 -18.91 6.52 -19.13
CA PRO A 101 -19.65 7.21 -18.06
C PRO A 101 -19.74 6.41 -16.74
N MET A 102 -19.30 5.15 -16.74
CA MET A 102 -19.26 4.25 -15.58
C MET A 102 -17.91 4.25 -14.84
N ALA A 103 -16.89 4.99 -15.31
CA ALA A 103 -15.56 4.99 -14.68
C ALA A 103 -15.54 5.76 -13.33
N SER A 104 -16.32 6.83 -13.22
CA SER A 104 -16.53 7.56 -11.96
C SER A 104 -17.28 6.71 -10.93
N GLU A 105 -18.27 5.96 -11.39
CA GLU A 105 -19.11 5.10 -10.57
C GLU A 105 -18.33 3.89 -10.03
N ARG A 106 -17.48 3.25 -10.87
CA ARG A 106 -16.58 2.17 -10.45
C ARG A 106 -15.59 2.60 -9.37
N ARG A 107 -14.99 3.80 -9.50
CA ARG A 107 -14.11 4.37 -8.45
C ARG A 107 -14.85 4.59 -7.13
N ALA A 108 -16.11 5.03 -7.16
CA ALA A 108 -16.91 5.24 -5.96
C ALA A 108 -17.25 3.90 -5.28
N THR A 109 -17.67 2.88 -6.05
CA THR A 109 -17.97 1.55 -5.50
C THR A 109 -16.75 0.80 -4.96
N GLU A 110 -15.57 0.96 -5.56
CA GLU A 110 -14.33 0.35 -5.06
C GLU A 110 -13.85 1.00 -3.75
N GLY A 111 -14.13 2.28 -3.53
CA GLY A 111 -13.81 2.99 -2.29
C GLY A 111 -14.64 2.55 -1.09
N ASP A 112 -15.94 2.26 -1.29
CA ASP A 112 -16.87 1.90 -0.21
C ASP A 112 -16.72 0.44 0.26
N ALA A 113 -16.32 -0.48 -0.61
CA ALA A 113 -16.13 -1.89 -0.25
C ALA A 113 -14.99 -2.12 0.77
N ALA A 114 -14.03 -1.18 0.88
CA ALA A 114 -12.88 -1.29 1.77
C ALA A 114 -13.14 -0.79 3.20
N HIS A 115 -14.20 -0.01 3.45
CA HIS A 115 -14.49 0.57 4.77
C HIS A 115 -15.47 -0.25 5.64
N GLY A 116 -16.08 -1.30 5.09
CA GLY A 116 -17.17 -2.07 5.74
C GLY A 116 -16.78 -3.36 6.47
N GLY A 117 -15.48 -3.64 6.70
CA GLY A 117 -15.01 -4.97 7.14
C GLY A 117 -14.57 -5.11 8.60
N GLY A 118 -14.90 -4.17 9.49
CA GLY A 118 -14.25 -4.07 10.80
C GLY A 118 -15.17 -3.74 11.98
N GLY A 119 -16.14 -4.60 12.28
CA GLY A 119 -16.78 -4.57 13.59
C GLY A 119 -18.10 -5.30 13.66
N ASP A 120 -18.10 -6.55 14.16
CA ASP A 120 -19.06 -7.03 15.18
C ASP A 120 -18.80 -8.49 15.59
N ARG A 121 -17.73 -8.80 16.34
CA ARG A 121 -17.54 -10.15 16.92
C ARG A 121 -17.03 -10.19 18.36
N GLU A 122 -17.35 -9.17 19.15
CA GLU A 122 -17.08 -9.22 20.60
C GLU A 122 -18.26 -8.70 21.43
N ARG A 123 -19.41 -9.37 21.27
CA ARG A 123 -20.51 -9.35 22.25
C ARG A 123 -21.02 -10.76 22.51
N GLY A 124 -20.17 -11.55 23.15
CA GLY A 124 -20.53 -12.82 23.78
C GLY A 124 -20.15 -12.81 25.26
N ARG A 125 -20.66 -11.82 26.01
CA ARG A 125 -20.52 -11.77 27.47
C ARG A 125 -21.19 -12.99 28.10
N ARG A 126 -20.38 -13.81 28.77
CA ARG A 126 -20.46 -13.98 30.23
C ARG A 126 -21.89 -14.03 30.77
N ARG A 127 -22.56 -15.19 30.68
CA ARG A 127 -23.59 -15.65 31.63
C ARG A 127 -23.69 -17.17 31.58
N GLU A 128 -23.08 -17.85 32.55
CA GLU A 128 -23.65 -19.03 33.22
C GLU A 128 -22.76 -19.37 34.42
N ASN A 129 -23.23 -18.93 35.59
CA ASN A 129 -22.93 -19.49 36.91
C ASN A 129 -24.00 -18.91 37.84
N ALA A 130 -25.13 -19.61 37.90
CA ALA A 130 -26.14 -19.57 38.94
C ALA A 130 -26.93 -20.88 38.86
#